data_AF-A0A914LZD4-F1
#
_entry.id   AF-A0A914LZD4-F1
#
_cell.length_a   1.000
_cell.length_b   1.000
_cell.length_c   1.000
_cell.angle_alpha   90.00
_cell.angle_beta   90.00
_cell.angle_gamma   90.00
#
_symmetry.space_group_name_H-M   'P 1'
#
loop_
_entity.id
_entity.type
_entity.pdbx_description
1 polymer ?
#
loop_
_entity_poly.entity_id
_entity_poly.type
_entity_poly.pdbx_seq_one_letter_code
_entity_poly.pdbx_strand_id
1 'polypeptide(L)'
;MALTVGNVDYFIQHYIFPIQFFLGVFGNSINLVVLLSSGMKNQANILLAAMACADLAFLFCMLPNSLVSFPLFYRSISFAYFYLFVFLI
;
A
#
# COMPACT_ATOMS: atom_id res chain seq x y z
N MET A 1 -10.63 -24.70 1.33
CA MET A 1 -10.76 -24.23 2.72
C MET A 1 -11.18 -22.77 2.68
N ALA A 2 -12.49 -22.50 2.57
CA ALA A 2 -13.06 -21.16 2.55
C ALA A 2 -13.29 -20.73 4.00
N LEU A 3 -12.23 -20.23 4.65
CA LEU A 3 -12.33 -19.68 6.00
C LEU A 3 -12.84 -18.25 5.86
N THR A 4 -14.17 -18.10 5.93
CA THR A 4 -14.85 -16.89 6.42
C THR A 4 -14.17 -15.56 6.03
N VAL A 5 -14.09 -15.24 4.75
CA VAL A 5 -14.01 -13.83 4.34
C VAL A 5 -15.38 -13.28 4.69
N GLY A 6 -15.52 -12.61 5.83
CA GLY A 6 -16.76 -11.97 6.18
C GLY A 6 -17.14 -11.03 5.04
N ASN A 7 -18.44 -10.83 4.77
CA ASN A 7 -18.88 -9.83 3.80
C ASN A 7 -18.18 -8.47 4.01
N VAL A 8 -17.82 -8.18 5.26
CA VAL A 8 -16.99 -7.04 5.69
C VAL A 8 -15.56 -7.07 5.13
N ASP A 9 -14.83 -8.17 5.18
CA ASP A 9 -13.45 -8.26 4.68
C ASP A 9 -13.39 -8.07 3.15
N TYR A 10 -14.39 -8.61 2.45
CA TYR A 10 -14.56 -8.38 1.02
C TYR A 10 -14.88 -6.90 0.73
N PHE A 11 -15.80 -6.31 1.50
CA PHE A 11 -16.16 -4.91 1.36
C PHE A 11 -14.98 -3.96 1.62
N ILE A 12 -14.21 -4.21 2.67
CA ILE A 12 -13.02 -3.42 3.03
C ILE A 12 -11.98 -3.50 1.92
N GLN A 13 -11.64 -4.71 1.44
CA GLN A 13 -10.61 -4.88 0.41
C GLN A 13 -11.02 -4.36 -0.96
N HIS A 14 -12.31 -4.37 -1.30
CA HIS A 14 -12.80 -3.98 -2.62
C HIS A 14 -13.20 -2.51 -2.71
N TYR A 15 -13.68 -1.90 -1.62
CA TYR A 15 -14.17 -0.51 -1.61
C TYR A 15 -13.30 0.43 -0.80
N ILE A 16 -12.88 0.04 0.42
CA ILE A 16 -12.14 0.93 1.32
C ILE A 16 -10.67 1.01 0.91
N PHE A 17 -10.06 -0.14 0.60
CA PHE A 17 -8.66 -0.22 0.19
C PHE A 17 -8.30 0.65 -1.02
N PRO A 18 -9.03 0.64 -2.16
CA PRO A 18 -8.66 1.49 -3.28
C PRO A 18 -8.76 2.98 -2.93
N ILE A 19 -9.78 3.39 -2.17
CA ILE A 19 -9.93 4.78 -1.70
C ILE A 19 -8.75 5.17 -0.80
N GLN A 20 -8.40 4.32 0.16
CA GLN A 20 -7.24 4.50 1.04
C GLN A 20 -5.94 4.53 0.24
N PHE A 21 -5.80 3.70 -0.78
CA PHE A 21 -4.62 3.65 -1.64
C PHE A 21 -4.45 4.97 -2.40
N PHE A 22 -5.50 5.47 -3.05
CA PHE A 22 -5.43 6.76 -3.76
C PHE A 22 -5.16 7.93 -2.80
N LEU A 23 -5.92 8.04 -1.71
CA LEU A 23 -5.71 9.09 -0.71
C LEU A 23 -4.33 9.02 -0.07
N GLY A 24 -3.85 7.81 0.26
CA GLY A 24 -2.56 7.58 0.87
C GLY A 24 -1.41 7.87 -0.07
N VAL A 25 -1.50 7.47 -1.35
CA VAL A 25 -0.48 7.77 -2.35
C VAL A 25 -0.42 9.26 -2.63
N PHE A 26 -1.56 9.91 -2.87
CA PHE A 26 -1.60 11.36 -3.11
C PHE A 26 -1.13 12.15 -1.89
N GLY A 27 -1.65 11.83 -0.69
CA GLY A 27 -1.31 12.54 0.55
C GLY A 27 0.17 12.44 0.89
N ASN A 28 0.74 11.24 0.84
CA ASN A 28 2.16 11.04 1.14
C ASN A 28 3.09 11.57 0.04
N SER A 29 2.67 11.53 -1.22
CA SER A 29 3.44 12.14 -2.31
C SER A 29 3.51 13.66 -2.17
N ILE A 30 2.40 14.32 -1.82
CA ILE A 30 2.39 15.77 -1.54
C ILE A 30 3.28 16.08 -0.33
N ASN A 31 3.18 15.30 0.74
CA ASN A 31 4.01 15.48 1.93
C ASN A 31 5.50 15.39 1.58
N LEU A 32 5.88 14.41 0.76
CA LEU A 32 7.24 14.22 0.30
C LEU A 32 7.72 15.37 -0.60
N VAL A 33 6.89 15.83 -1.55
CA VAL A 33 7.21 16.97 -2.44
C VAL A 33 7.40 18.26 -1.65
N VAL A 34 6.50 18.56 -0.69
CA VAL A 34 6.57 19.77 0.14
C VAL A 34 7.81 19.75 1.04
N LEU A 35 8.10 18.60 1.67
CA LEU A 35 9.24 18.45 2.57
C LEU A 35 10.58 18.44 1.84
N LEU A 36 10.61 18.02 0.57
CA LEU A 36 11.82 18.05 -0.27
C LEU A 36 12.05 19.43 -0.93
N SER A 37 11.02 20.26 -1.06
CA SER A 37 11.05 21.53 -1.82
C SER A 37 11.60 22.73 -1.06
N SER A 38 11.63 22.75 0.27
CA SER A 38 11.95 23.96 1.03
C SER A 38 13.27 23.83 1.77
N GLY A 39 14.13 24.85 1.65
CA GLY A 39 15.48 24.96 2.23
C GLY A 39 15.58 24.94 3.76
N MET A 40 14.87 24.04 4.44
CA MET A 40 14.90 23.77 5.87
C MET A 40 15.11 22.27 6.10
N LYS A 41 16.35 21.80 5.91
CA LYS A 41 16.78 20.44 6.29
C LYS A 41 16.91 20.36 7.82
N ASN A 42 15.81 20.56 8.53
CA ASN A 42 15.74 20.32 9.97
C ASN A 42 15.51 18.82 10.21
N GLN A 43 16.02 18.26 11.31
CA GLN A 43 15.87 16.84 11.63
C GLN A 43 14.40 16.38 11.58
N ALA A 44 13.46 17.24 12.01
CA ALA A 44 12.03 16.95 11.97
C ALA A 44 11.51 16.74 10.54
N ASN A 45 11.97 17.52 9.56
CA ASN A 45 11.50 17.41 8.17
C ASN A 45 12.03 16.14 7.49
N ILE A 46 13.23 15.69 7.88
CA ILE A 46 13.80 14.41 7.42
C ILE A 46 12.99 13.23 7.98
N LEU A 47 12.61 13.30 9.27
CA LEU A 47 11.76 12.28 9.89
C LEU A 47 10.36 12.24 9.27
N LEU A 48 9.76 13.39 8.99
CA LEU A 48 8.46 13.48 8.33
C LEU A 48 8.51 12.96 6.88
N ALA A 49 9.60 13.24 6.15
CA ALA A 49 9.80 12.72 4.80
C ALA A 49 10.03 11.20 4.82
N ALA A 50 10.78 10.69 5.81
CA ALA A 50 10.97 9.26 6.02
C ALA A 50 9.66 8.56 6.39
N MET A 51 8.80 9.20 7.20
CA MET A 51 7.46 8.71 7.53
C MET A 51 6.58 8.62 6.28
N ALA A 52 6.51 9.69 5.47
CA ALA A 52 5.75 9.68 4.21
C ALA A 52 6.26 8.62 3.22
N CYS A 53 7.58 8.39 3.17
CA CYS A 53 8.19 7.32 2.38
C CYS A 53 7.80 5.93 2.90
N ALA A 54 7.82 5.74 4.23
CA ALA A 54 7.40 4.49 4.87
C ALA A 54 5.92 4.19 4.62
N ASP A 55 5.05 5.21 4.65
CA ASP A 55 3.64 5.06 4.36
C ASP A 55 3.39 4.66 2.90
N LEU A 56 4.13 5.25 1.95
CA LEU A 56 4.08 4.82 0.55
C LEU A 56 4.55 3.37 0.39
N ALA A 57 5.68 3.00 0.99
CA ALA A 57 6.21 1.65 0.95
C ALA A 57 5.22 0.64 1.54
N PHE A 58 4.55 1.00 2.65
CA PHE A 58 3.51 0.18 3.27
C PHE A 58 2.29 0.00 2.36
N LEU A 59 1.82 1.07 1.71
CA LEU A 59 0.72 0.99 0.74
C LEU A 59 1.07 0.09 -0.45
N PHE A 60 2.31 0.14 -0.94
CA PHE A 60 2.79 -0.76 -2.00
C PHE A 60 2.89 -2.21 -1.55
N CYS A 61 3.30 -2.47 -0.30
CA CYS A 61 3.29 -3.83 0.26
C CYS A 61 1.87 -4.37 0.45
N MET A 62 0.89 -3.54 0.81
CA MET A 62 -0.50 -3.99 0.93
C MET A 62 -1.22 -4.17 -0.41
N LEU A 63 -0.74 -3.52 -1.47
CA LEU A 63 -1.30 -3.61 -2.83
C LEU A 63 -1.49 -5.06 -3.32
N PRO A 64 -0.47 -5.94 -3.32
CA PRO A 64 -0.62 -7.33 -3.74
C PRO A 64 -1.62 -8.12 -2.90
N ASN A 65 -1.76 -7.82 -1.60
CA ASN A 65 -2.75 -8.48 -0.74
C ASN A 65 -4.18 -8.17 -1.20
N SER A 66 -4.47 -6.92 -1.56
CA SER A 66 -5.78 -6.56 -2.12
C SER A 66 -6.00 -7.17 -3.52
N LEU A 67 -4.96 -7.21 -4.37
CA LEU A 67 -5.07 -7.79 -5.71
C LEU A 67 -5.34 -9.31 -5.71
N VAL A 68 -4.84 -10.06 -4.73
CA VAL A 68 -5.12 -11.50 -4.59
C VAL A 68 -6.62 -11.78 -4.42
N SER A 69 -7.37 -10.84 -3.85
CA SER A 69 -8.83 -10.92 -3.70
C SER A 69 -9.57 -10.88 -5.06
N PHE A 70 -8.92 -10.41 -6.13
CA PHE A 70 -9.49 -10.39 -7.47
C PHE A 70 -9.22 -11.72 -8.22
N PRO A 71 -10.26 -12.33 -8.83
CA PRO A 71 -10.13 -13.64 -9.48
C PRO A 71 -9.21 -13.63 -10.71
N LEU A 72 -8.97 -12.47 -11.31
CA LEU A 72 -8.04 -12.29 -12.44
C LEU A 72 -6.58 -12.48 -12.04
N PHE A 73 -6.20 -12.03 -10.84
CA PHE A 73 -4.81 -12.06 -10.37
C PHE A 73 -4.49 -13.33 -9.59
N TYR A 74 -5.47 -13.90 -8.87
CA TYR A 74 -5.33 -15.19 -8.18
C TYR A 74 -4.87 -16.33 -9.11
N ARG A 75 -5.30 -16.31 -10.38
CA ARG A 75 -4.99 -17.37 -11.34
C ARG A 75 -3.65 -17.19 -12.06
N SER A 76 -2.97 -16.05 -11.88
CA SER A 76 -1.71 -15.77 -12.56
C SER A 76 -0.51 -16.31 -11.77
N ILE A 77 0.25 -17.22 -12.38
CA ILE A 77 1.45 -17.83 -11.79
C ILE A 77 2.50 -16.77 -11.43
N SER A 78 2.68 -15.74 -12.26
CA SER A 78 3.61 -14.63 -11.95
C SER A 78 3.21 -13.87 -10.69
N PHE A 79 1.90 -13.69 -10.45
CA PHE A 79 1.42 -12.97 -9.28
C PHE A 79 1.59 -13.81 -8.01
N ALA A 80 1.43 -15.13 -8.11
CA ALA A 80 1.68 -16.05 -7.02
C ALA A 80 3.16 -16.07 -6.60
N TYR A 81 4.10 -16.10 -7.55
CA TYR A 81 5.54 -16.01 -7.24
C TYR A 81 5.92 -14.65 -6.63
N PHE A 82 5.36 -13.55 -7.14
CA PHE A 82 5.58 -12.22 -6.58
C PHE A 82 5.05 -12.11 -5.13
N TYR A 83 3.85 -12.62 -4.87
CA TYR A 83 3.26 -12.65 -3.53
C TYR A 83 4.11 -13.48 -2.55
N LEU A 84 4.59 -14.65 -2.99
CA LEU A 84 5.48 -15.50 -2.20
C LEU A 84 6.81 -14.81 -1.89
N PHE A 85 7.42 -14.13 -2.86
CA PHE A 85 8.68 -13.41 -2.66
C PHE A 85 8.53 -12.24 -1.69
N VAL A 86 7.41 -11.52 -1.73
CA VAL A 86 7.17 -10.34 -0.90
C VAL A 86 6.77 -10.67 0.54
N PHE A 87 6.05 -11.78 0.77
CA PHE A 87 5.50 -12.10 2.11
C PHE A 87 6.16 -13.28 2.82
N LEU A 88 6.97 -14.10 2.15
CA LEU A 88 7.55 -15.33 2.73
C LEU A 88 9.09 -15.28 2.91
N ILE A 89 9.73 -14.15 2.59
CA ILE A 89 11.16 -13.86 2.82
C ILE A 89 11.26 -12.65 3.74
#